data_AF-A0A4Q7LF71-F1
#
_entry.id   AF-A0A4Q7LF71-F1
#
_cell.length_a   1.000
_cell.length_b   1.000
_cell.length_c   1.000
_cell.angle_alpha   90.00
_cell.angle_beta   90.00
_cell.angle_gamma   90.00
#
_symmetry.space_group_name_H-M   'P 1'
#
loop_
_entity.id
_entity.type
_entity.pdbx_description
1 polymer ?
#
loop_
_entity_poly.entity_id
_entity_poly.type
_entity_poly.pdbx_seq_one_letter_code
_entity_poly.pdbx_strand_id
1 'polypeptide(L)'
;MSLDPAAHRRRAALATFTPVLGEDALMDALWMLQDSLHGHTAREIISAVDRVAARHGIDAPTCKRLYEQFYRALSLADDQLPLDPWPVMQSLRPAAAPQPMRPAAGPAWPPAAPAWPAATGATPWAPVASAMAAQMQPAFPQAVPPVPMQALPAAPEPVAAPALPDAPPAVLVFEALIAAALTEVRQRHPAELHDLRDSAVAGLDGSRLGATPRNLVRAAWQRHAEPGAWRLPLNPSELGELVHLFYVALCEALGPVDADQVLTRSVREAEQIPAAQRHSPRQFL
;
A
#
# COMPACT_ATOMS: atom_id res chain seq x y z
N MET A 1 12.94 27.45 -22.90
CA MET A 1 13.38 27.07 -21.53
C MET A 1 12.24 26.29 -20.92
N SER A 2 12.49 25.19 -20.21
CA SER A 2 11.42 24.58 -19.41
C SER A 2 11.12 25.49 -18.24
N LEU A 3 9.85 25.87 -18.06
CA LEU A 3 9.40 26.50 -16.82
C LEU A 3 9.33 25.47 -15.68
N ASP A 4 9.20 25.97 -14.46
CA ASP A 4 8.92 25.15 -13.28
C ASP A 4 7.62 24.35 -13.51
N PRO A 5 7.63 23.00 -13.43
CA PRO A 5 6.41 22.21 -13.62
C PRO A 5 5.34 22.52 -12.57
N ALA A 6 5.70 22.99 -11.37
CA ALA A 6 4.71 23.45 -10.39
C ALA A 6 4.08 24.80 -10.82
N ALA A 7 4.85 25.73 -11.39
CA ALA A 7 4.32 26.96 -12.02
C ALA A 7 3.35 26.63 -13.15
N HIS A 8 3.71 25.69 -14.03
CA HIS A 8 2.82 25.26 -15.11
C HIS A 8 1.49 24.71 -14.54
N ARG A 9 1.53 23.85 -13.50
CA ARG A 9 0.32 23.35 -12.83
C ARG A 9 -0.51 24.46 -12.17
N ARG A 10 0.10 25.41 -11.46
CA ARG A 10 -0.60 26.58 -10.86
C ARG A 10 -1.31 27.42 -11.93
N ARG A 11 -0.67 27.66 -13.07
CA ARG A 11 -1.22 28.45 -14.19
C ARG A 11 -2.37 27.72 -14.89
N ALA A 12 -2.24 26.41 -15.12
CA ALA A 12 -3.31 25.57 -15.67
C ALA A 12 -4.52 25.46 -14.72
N ALA A 13 -4.27 25.37 -13.40
CA ALA A 13 -5.32 25.41 -12.38
C ALA A 13 -6.05 26.76 -12.37
N LEU A 14 -5.30 27.88 -12.34
CA LEU A 14 -5.87 29.23 -12.42
C LEU A 14 -6.78 29.38 -13.65
N ALA A 15 -6.32 28.96 -14.82
CA ALA A 15 -7.11 28.99 -16.07
C ALA A 15 -8.41 28.18 -15.98
N THR A 16 -8.42 27.08 -15.23
CA THR A 16 -9.56 26.15 -15.15
C THR A 16 -10.59 26.54 -14.10
N PHE A 17 -10.16 27.01 -12.93
CA PHE A 17 -11.06 27.29 -11.81
C PHE A 17 -11.62 28.72 -11.80
N THR A 18 -10.93 29.71 -12.39
CA THR A 18 -11.42 31.10 -12.52
C THR A 18 -12.86 31.24 -13.06
N PRO A 19 -13.32 30.49 -14.09
CA PRO A 19 -14.70 30.61 -14.59
C PRO A 19 -15.78 29.96 -13.69
N VAL A 20 -15.41 29.35 -12.54
CA VAL A 20 -16.34 28.63 -11.65
C VAL A 20 -16.26 29.10 -10.19
N LEU A 21 -15.09 29.50 -9.71
CA LEU A 21 -14.87 29.95 -8.33
C LEU A 21 -14.70 31.47 -8.24
N GLY A 22 -15.30 32.07 -7.21
CA GLY A 22 -14.98 33.44 -6.80
C GLY A 22 -13.60 33.53 -6.14
N GLU A 23 -13.05 34.75 -6.04
CA GLU A 23 -11.63 35.01 -5.70
C GLU A 23 -11.14 34.29 -4.43
N ASP A 24 -11.83 34.40 -3.29
CA ASP A 24 -11.43 33.72 -2.04
C ASP A 24 -11.39 32.19 -2.19
N ALA A 25 -12.39 31.62 -2.86
CA ALA A 25 -12.50 30.17 -3.08
C ALA A 25 -11.45 29.67 -4.09
N LEU A 26 -11.14 30.48 -5.12
CA LEU A 26 -10.08 30.23 -6.07
C LEU A 26 -8.70 30.21 -5.37
N MET A 27 -8.47 31.08 -4.37
CA MET A 27 -7.21 31.08 -3.62
C MET A 27 -7.09 29.90 -2.64
N ASP A 28 -8.16 29.50 -1.95
CA ASP A 28 -8.19 28.28 -1.10
C ASP A 28 -7.95 27.01 -1.95
N ALA A 29 -8.58 26.94 -3.14
CA ALA A 29 -8.35 25.88 -4.11
C ALA A 29 -6.91 25.86 -4.64
N LEU A 30 -6.34 26.99 -5.03
CA LEU A 30 -4.95 27.07 -5.54
C LEU A 30 -3.92 26.65 -4.48
N TRP A 31 -4.14 26.97 -3.19
CA TRP A 31 -3.31 26.46 -2.10
C TRP A 31 -3.46 24.95 -1.93
N MET A 32 -4.69 24.42 -1.89
CA MET A 32 -4.96 22.99 -1.78
C MET A 32 -4.33 22.17 -2.93
N LEU A 33 -4.33 22.73 -4.13
CA LEU A 33 -3.69 22.14 -5.31
C LEU A 33 -2.16 22.19 -5.21
N GLN A 34 -1.58 23.32 -4.80
CA GLN A 34 -0.13 23.46 -4.61
C GLN A 34 0.42 22.51 -3.53
N ASP A 35 -0.33 22.25 -2.46
CA ASP A 35 0.11 21.39 -1.36
C ASP A 35 -0.10 19.88 -1.64
N SER A 36 -0.74 19.50 -2.77
CA SER A 36 -1.07 18.08 -3.03
C SER A 36 -0.90 17.56 -4.46
N LEU A 37 -0.89 18.40 -5.49
CA LEU A 37 -0.73 17.97 -6.89
C LEU A 37 0.77 17.94 -7.28
N HIS A 38 1.39 16.78 -7.08
CA HIS A 38 2.83 16.59 -7.24
C HIS A 38 3.24 16.18 -8.67
N GLY A 39 2.44 15.34 -9.32
CA GLY A 39 2.62 14.92 -10.70
C GLY A 39 1.50 15.40 -11.64
N HIS A 40 1.24 14.58 -12.66
CA HIS A 40 0.31 14.84 -13.76
C HIS A 40 -0.53 13.59 -14.11
N THR A 41 -0.62 12.60 -13.21
CA THR A 41 -1.43 11.39 -13.50
C THR A 41 -2.91 11.74 -13.51
N ALA A 42 -3.70 11.07 -14.34
CA ALA A 42 -5.15 11.30 -14.39
C ALA A 42 -5.80 11.09 -13.01
N ARG A 43 -5.29 10.13 -12.23
CA ARG A 43 -5.69 9.83 -10.85
C ARG A 43 -5.48 11.02 -9.90
N GLU A 44 -4.29 11.63 -9.90
CA GLU A 44 -4.00 12.80 -9.06
C GLU A 44 -4.87 14.00 -9.47
N ILE A 45 -5.02 14.24 -10.78
CA ILE A 45 -5.84 15.33 -11.33
C ILE A 45 -7.31 15.18 -10.90
N ILE A 46 -7.89 13.98 -11.02
CA ILE A 46 -9.25 13.68 -10.56
C ILE A 46 -9.35 13.89 -9.05
N SER A 47 -8.48 13.24 -8.27
CA SER A 47 -8.47 13.32 -6.79
C SER A 47 -8.23 14.74 -6.26
N ALA A 48 -7.63 15.62 -7.05
CA ALA A 48 -7.42 17.02 -6.73
C ALA A 48 -8.66 17.88 -7.03
N VAL A 49 -9.25 17.73 -8.21
CA VAL A 49 -10.51 18.40 -8.59
C VAL A 49 -11.68 17.94 -7.69
N ASP A 50 -11.76 16.66 -7.33
CA ASP A 50 -12.75 16.11 -6.37
C ASP A 50 -12.69 16.82 -5.01
N ARG A 51 -11.49 17.09 -4.49
CA ARG A 51 -11.32 17.76 -3.19
C ARG A 51 -11.71 19.23 -3.26
N VAL A 52 -11.36 19.92 -4.34
CA VAL A 52 -11.82 21.31 -4.61
C VAL A 52 -13.36 21.34 -4.75
N ALA A 53 -13.94 20.36 -5.46
CA ALA A 53 -15.38 20.24 -5.63
C ALA A 53 -16.12 20.02 -4.31
N ALA A 54 -15.69 19.04 -3.51
CA ALA A 54 -16.26 18.75 -2.20
C ALA A 54 -16.09 19.93 -1.21
N ARG A 55 -15.00 20.69 -1.32
CA ARG A 55 -14.70 21.87 -0.50
C ARG A 55 -15.64 23.05 -0.79
N HIS A 56 -15.96 23.30 -2.06
CA HIS A 56 -16.74 24.47 -2.48
C HIS A 56 -18.17 24.16 -2.95
N GLY A 57 -18.61 22.90 -2.85
CA GLY A 57 -19.98 22.48 -3.19
C GLY A 57 -20.27 22.41 -4.69
N ILE A 58 -19.27 22.11 -5.51
CA ILE A 58 -19.41 22.01 -6.97
C ILE A 58 -20.22 20.77 -7.35
N ASP A 59 -21.14 20.91 -8.32
CA ASP A 59 -21.97 19.83 -8.82
C ASP A 59 -21.22 18.85 -9.73
N ALA A 60 -21.58 17.56 -9.70
CA ALA A 60 -20.91 16.52 -10.47
C ALA A 60 -20.79 16.77 -12.00
N PRO A 61 -21.81 17.30 -12.72
CA PRO A 61 -21.64 17.70 -14.12
C PRO A 61 -20.57 18.80 -14.31
N THR A 62 -20.49 19.78 -13.42
CA THR A 62 -19.40 20.79 -13.43
C THR A 62 -18.05 20.17 -13.07
N CYS A 63 -17.97 19.26 -12.10
CA CYS A 63 -16.74 18.50 -11.80
C CYS A 63 -16.21 17.77 -13.03
N LYS A 64 -17.09 17.10 -13.79
CA LYS A 64 -16.71 16.41 -15.03
C LYS A 64 -16.06 17.36 -16.03
N ARG A 65 -16.68 18.52 -16.25
CA ARG A 65 -16.14 19.57 -17.14
C ARG A 65 -14.80 20.12 -16.64
N LEU A 66 -14.61 20.23 -15.33
CA LEU A 66 -13.35 20.70 -14.73
C LEU A 66 -12.19 19.71 -14.96
N TYR A 67 -12.38 18.39 -14.93
CA TYR A 67 -11.31 17.45 -15.31
C TYR A 67 -10.90 17.64 -16.78
N GLU A 68 -11.88 17.70 -17.69
CA GLU A 68 -11.66 17.86 -19.13
C GLU A 68 -10.95 19.19 -19.45
N GLN A 69 -11.34 20.26 -18.76
CA GLN A 69 -10.70 21.58 -18.88
C GLN A 69 -9.29 21.59 -18.27
N PHE A 70 -9.07 20.98 -17.10
CA PHE A 70 -7.76 21.01 -16.42
C PHE A 70 -6.73 20.18 -17.18
N TYR A 71 -7.12 18.99 -17.65
CA TYR A 71 -6.26 18.14 -18.48
C TYR A 71 -5.89 18.83 -19.80
N ARG A 72 -6.86 19.54 -20.42
CA ARG A 72 -6.60 20.38 -21.59
C ARG A 72 -5.65 21.55 -21.26
N ALA A 73 -5.84 22.22 -20.13
CA ALA A 73 -5.00 23.35 -19.70
C ALA A 73 -3.55 22.93 -19.42
N LEU A 74 -3.34 21.75 -18.82
CA LEU A 74 -2.02 21.10 -18.65
C LEU A 74 -1.38 20.64 -19.98
N SER A 75 -2.11 20.69 -21.09
CA SER A 75 -1.64 20.38 -22.44
C SER A 75 -1.40 21.63 -23.30
N LEU A 76 -1.61 22.84 -22.75
CA LEU A 76 -1.36 24.10 -23.46
C LEU A 76 0.11 24.51 -23.36
N ALA A 77 0.57 25.31 -24.32
CA ALA A 77 1.89 25.92 -24.27
C ALA A 77 1.95 27.05 -23.23
N ASP A 78 3.14 27.30 -22.66
CA ASP A 78 3.35 28.28 -21.58
C ASP A 78 3.02 29.74 -21.95
N ASP A 79 2.89 30.08 -23.22
CA ASP A 79 2.45 31.40 -23.70
C ASP A 79 0.92 31.57 -23.70
N GLN A 80 0.16 30.47 -23.68
CA GLN A 80 -1.30 30.47 -23.73
C GLN A 80 -1.97 30.43 -22.35
N LEU A 81 -1.19 30.20 -21.29
CA LEU A 81 -1.65 30.15 -19.91
C LEU A 81 -1.57 31.53 -19.22
N PRO A 82 -2.45 31.84 -18.24
CA PRO A 82 -2.39 33.09 -17.46
C PRO A 82 -1.08 33.21 -16.68
N LEU A 83 -0.80 34.39 -16.12
CA LEU A 83 0.38 34.61 -15.28
C LEU A 83 0.38 33.68 -14.05
N ASP A 84 1.55 33.27 -13.54
CA ASP A 84 1.63 32.43 -12.34
C ASP A 84 1.06 33.18 -11.12
N PRO A 85 0.03 32.64 -10.43
CA PRO A 85 -0.53 33.27 -9.23
C PRO A 85 0.42 33.24 -8.03
N TRP A 86 1.53 32.49 -8.09
CA TRP A 86 2.45 32.27 -6.95
C TRP A 86 2.92 33.54 -6.20
N PRO A 87 3.29 34.66 -6.86
CA PRO A 87 3.67 35.87 -6.13
C PRO A 87 2.52 36.47 -5.32
N VAL A 88 1.28 36.35 -5.82
CA VAL A 88 0.05 36.81 -5.15
C VAL A 88 -0.35 35.84 -4.05
N MET A 89 -0.20 34.53 -4.27
CA MET A 89 -0.34 33.52 -3.21
C MET A 89 0.62 33.82 -2.06
N GLN A 90 1.90 34.09 -2.34
CA GLN A 90 2.89 34.37 -1.30
C GLN A 90 2.63 35.68 -0.52
N SER A 91 2.11 36.74 -1.15
CA SER A 91 1.76 37.97 -0.42
C SER A 91 0.47 37.82 0.40
N LEU A 92 -0.48 36.99 -0.05
CA LEU A 92 -1.70 36.65 0.68
C LEU A 92 -1.53 35.50 1.68
N ARG A 93 -0.36 34.83 1.73
CA ARG A 93 -0.09 33.73 2.66
C ARG A 93 -0.33 34.23 4.09
N PRO A 94 -1.28 33.63 4.85
CA PRO A 94 -1.47 34.00 6.25
C PRO A 94 -0.13 33.83 6.98
N ALA A 95 0.38 34.92 7.54
CA ALA A 95 1.62 34.91 8.31
C ALA A 95 1.44 33.88 9.43
N ALA A 96 2.16 32.76 9.33
CA ALA A 96 1.85 31.55 10.08
C ALA A 96 1.73 31.89 11.57
N ALA A 97 0.50 31.77 12.10
CA ALA A 97 0.15 32.35 13.39
C ALA A 97 1.20 31.94 14.44
N PRO A 98 1.83 32.91 15.14
CA PRO A 98 3.02 32.65 15.93
C PRO A 98 2.70 31.53 16.91
N GLN A 99 3.37 30.38 16.75
CA GLN A 99 3.04 29.18 17.52
C GLN A 99 3.00 29.57 19.00
N PRO A 100 1.87 29.34 19.71
CA PRO A 100 1.68 29.87 21.05
C PRO A 100 2.84 29.42 21.92
N MET A 101 3.64 30.40 22.33
CA MET A 101 5.03 30.19 22.77
C MET A 101 5.03 29.23 23.95
N ARG A 102 5.41 27.98 23.69
CA ARG A 102 5.17 26.84 24.59
C ARG A 102 5.80 27.18 25.96
N PRO A 103 5.01 27.44 27.01
CA PRO A 103 5.56 28.01 28.24
C PRO A 103 6.56 27.03 28.83
N ALA A 104 7.71 27.55 29.26
CA ALA A 104 8.80 26.74 29.81
C ALA A 104 8.26 25.89 30.97
N ALA A 105 8.63 24.61 31.01
CA ALA A 105 8.02 23.63 31.89
C ALA A 105 8.24 23.96 33.38
N GLY A 106 7.19 24.45 34.03
CA GLY A 106 7.10 24.44 35.49
C GLY A 106 6.96 23.01 36.02
N PRO A 107 7.32 22.76 37.30
CA PRO A 107 7.25 21.42 37.88
C PRO A 107 5.80 20.91 37.91
N ALA A 108 5.62 19.64 37.55
CA ALA A 108 4.31 19.05 37.33
C ALA A 108 3.50 18.91 38.63
N TRP A 109 2.21 19.27 38.55
CA TRP A 109 1.16 18.78 39.45
C TRP A 109 0.26 17.79 38.67
N PRO A 110 -0.19 16.69 39.30
CA PRO A 110 -1.05 15.72 38.62
C PRO A 110 -2.47 16.28 38.45
N PRO A 111 -3.09 16.16 37.25
CA PRO A 111 -4.49 16.53 37.06
C PRO A 111 -5.43 15.50 37.71
N ALA A 112 -6.49 15.99 38.35
CA ALA A 112 -7.57 15.13 38.85
C ALA A 112 -8.39 14.54 37.69
N ALA A 113 -8.80 13.27 37.82
CA ALA A 113 -9.56 12.58 36.78
C ALA A 113 -11.04 13.05 36.74
N PRO A 114 -11.61 13.35 35.55
CA PRO A 114 -13.03 13.64 35.41
C PRO A 114 -13.85 12.34 35.50
N ALA A 115 -14.82 12.30 36.40
CA ALA A 115 -15.74 11.16 36.51
C ALA A 115 -16.75 11.16 35.34
N TRP A 116 -16.87 10.03 34.65
CA TRP A 116 -17.91 9.79 33.64
C TRP A 116 -19.05 8.95 34.26
N PRO A 117 -20.33 9.32 34.06
CA PRO A 117 -21.45 8.50 34.53
C PRO A 117 -21.60 7.24 33.68
N ALA A 118 -21.77 6.08 34.32
CA ALA A 118 -22.01 4.82 33.63
C ALA A 118 -23.46 4.75 33.11
N ALA A 119 -23.63 4.51 31.81
CA ALA A 119 -24.92 4.17 31.22
C ALA A 119 -25.08 2.65 31.12
N THR A 120 -26.11 2.10 31.75
CA THR A 120 -26.47 0.67 31.68
C THR A 120 -27.23 0.35 30.39
N GLY A 121 -26.91 -0.78 29.76
CA GLY A 121 -27.54 -1.18 28.49
C GLY A 121 -27.04 -2.52 27.96
N ALA A 122 -27.44 -3.61 28.62
CA ALA A 122 -27.07 -4.96 28.21
C ALA A 122 -28.26 -5.72 27.59
N THR A 123 -28.02 -6.37 26.44
CA THR A 123 -28.64 -7.66 26.10
C THR A 123 -27.79 -8.38 25.03
N PRO A 124 -27.69 -9.73 25.07
CA PRO A 124 -26.78 -10.48 24.20
C PRO A 124 -27.50 -11.22 23.05
N TRP A 125 -26.74 -11.59 22.02
CA TRP A 125 -26.99 -12.84 21.30
C TRP A 125 -25.68 -13.46 20.81
N ALA A 126 -25.53 -14.77 20.97
CA ALA A 126 -24.40 -15.56 20.48
C ALA A 126 -24.86 -16.98 20.13
N PRO A 127 -24.17 -17.62 19.17
CA PRO A 127 -23.75 -19.01 19.30
C PRO A 127 -22.21 -19.07 19.25
N VAL A 128 -21.50 -19.71 20.19
CA VAL A 128 -21.50 -21.15 20.51
C VAL A 128 -21.01 -21.99 19.32
N ALA A 129 -19.69 -22.24 19.29
CA ALA A 129 -19.03 -23.29 18.52
C ALA A 129 -17.74 -23.71 19.25
N SER A 130 -17.84 -24.70 20.15
CA SER A 130 -16.73 -25.11 21.01
C SER A 130 -15.78 -26.11 20.33
N ALA A 131 -14.49 -25.82 20.49
CA ALA A 131 -13.36 -26.75 20.64
C ALA A 131 -13.63 -28.27 20.57
N MET A 132 -13.06 -28.92 19.55
CA MET A 132 -12.67 -30.35 19.57
C MET A 132 -11.47 -30.58 18.62
N ALA A 133 -10.23 -30.67 19.15
CA ALA A 133 -9.05 -31.24 18.47
C ALA A 133 -7.79 -31.26 19.40
N ALA A 134 -7.88 -31.85 20.60
CA ALA A 134 -6.76 -31.86 21.55
C ALA A 134 -6.67 -33.15 22.38
N GLN A 135 -6.58 -34.31 21.71
CA GLN A 135 -6.40 -35.62 22.36
C GLN A 135 -5.80 -36.65 21.40
N MET A 136 -4.49 -36.89 21.49
CA MET A 136 -3.83 -38.21 21.48
C MET A 136 -2.30 -38.05 21.51
N GLN A 137 -1.71 -38.31 22.68
CA GLN A 137 -0.29 -38.59 22.84
C GLN A 137 -0.17 -39.94 23.58
N PRO A 138 0.51 -40.95 23.02
CA PRO A 138 0.86 -42.15 23.77
C PRO A 138 2.04 -41.86 24.70
N ALA A 139 1.93 -42.26 25.97
CA ALA A 139 3.02 -42.13 26.94
C ALA A 139 3.97 -43.35 26.87
N PHE A 140 5.25 -43.12 27.13
CA PHE A 140 6.25 -44.16 27.40
C PHE A 140 7.01 -43.85 28.70
N PRO A 141 7.48 -44.86 29.44
CA PRO A 141 7.87 -44.71 30.84
C PRO A 141 9.28 -44.14 31.06
N GLN A 142 9.49 -43.49 32.21
CA GLN A 142 10.81 -43.12 32.71
C GLN A 142 11.54 -44.31 33.35
N ALA A 143 12.87 -44.30 33.23
CA ALA A 143 13.81 -44.93 34.15
C ALA A 143 15.01 -43.98 34.34
N VAL A 144 15.71 -44.05 35.48
CA VAL A 144 16.72 -43.05 35.90
C VAL A 144 18.05 -43.74 36.35
N PRO A 145 19.11 -43.04 36.83
CA PRO A 145 20.53 -43.24 36.46
C PRO A 145 21.27 -44.21 37.44
N PRO A 146 22.63 -44.32 37.58
CA PRO A 146 23.80 -43.60 37.00
C PRO A 146 24.77 -44.58 36.26
N VAL A 147 26.10 -44.43 36.04
CA VAL A 147 27.26 -43.67 36.60
C VAL A 147 28.29 -43.35 35.46
N PRO A 148 29.35 -42.53 35.69
CA PRO A 148 30.07 -41.82 34.61
C PRO A 148 31.40 -42.43 34.14
N MET A 149 31.88 -41.99 32.96
CA MET A 149 33.29 -41.60 32.75
C MET A 149 33.45 -40.66 31.55
N GLN A 150 34.63 -40.03 31.42
CA GLN A 150 34.90 -38.95 30.47
C GLN A 150 35.26 -39.44 29.05
N ALA A 151 34.90 -38.65 28.04
CA ALA A 151 35.46 -38.69 26.69
C ALA A 151 35.76 -37.26 26.20
N LEU A 152 36.61 -37.13 25.17
CA LEU A 152 37.16 -35.85 24.71
C LEU A 152 36.08 -34.89 24.17
N PRO A 153 36.32 -33.56 24.19
CA PRO A 153 35.44 -32.59 23.54
C PRO A 153 35.44 -32.81 22.03
N ALA A 154 34.34 -33.35 21.51
CA ALA A 154 34.03 -33.31 20.09
C ALA A 154 33.87 -31.84 19.62
N ALA A 155 34.10 -31.60 18.34
CA ALA A 155 33.81 -30.30 17.74
C ALA A 155 32.32 -29.95 17.93
N PRO A 156 31.95 -28.67 18.15
CA PRO A 156 30.56 -28.28 18.34
C PRO A 156 29.74 -28.68 17.10
N GLU A 157 28.77 -29.56 17.29
CA GLU A 157 27.82 -29.92 16.24
C GLU A 157 27.11 -28.65 15.75
N PRO A 158 26.89 -28.49 14.43
CA PRO A 158 26.23 -27.31 13.90
C PRO A 158 24.80 -27.25 14.45
N VAL A 159 24.56 -26.29 15.35
CA VAL A 159 23.27 -26.08 16.03
C VAL A 159 22.16 -26.07 14.99
N ALA A 160 21.30 -27.09 15.04
CA ALA A 160 20.24 -27.28 14.07
C ALA A 160 19.39 -26.01 13.99
N ALA A 161 19.35 -25.40 12.81
CA ALA A 161 18.61 -24.16 12.61
C ALA A 161 17.14 -24.35 13.03
N PRO A 162 16.54 -23.38 13.75
CA PRO A 162 15.18 -23.54 14.28
C PRO A 162 14.22 -23.85 13.14
N ALA A 163 13.46 -24.93 13.27
CA ALA A 163 12.56 -25.41 12.24
C ALA A 163 11.52 -24.33 11.89
N LEU A 164 11.68 -23.71 10.73
CA LEU A 164 10.67 -22.84 10.13
C LEU A 164 9.39 -23.68 9.93
N PRO A 165 8.21 -23.15 10.27
CA PRO A 165 6.97 -23.91 10.15
C PRO A 165 6.75 -24.35 8.70
N ASP A 166 6.42 -25.63 8.49
CA ASP A 166 6.29 -26.29 7.18
C ASP A 166 5.13 -25.74 6.34
N ALA A 167 5.33 -24.57 5.74
CA ALA A 167 4.52 -24.10 4.63
C ALA A 167 4.84 -24.94 3.37
N PRO A 168 3.85 -25.31 2.55
CA PRO A 168 4.08 -26.08 1.33
C PRO A 168 5.10 -25.38 0.40
N PRO A 169 6.00 -26.11 -0.29
CA PRO A 169 7.03 -25.50 -1.14
C PRO A 169 6.48 -24.50 -2.17
N ALA A 170 5.31 -24.78 -2.76
CA ALA A 170 4.63 -23.86 -3.68
C ALA A 170 4.27 -22.51 -3.03
N VAL A 171 3.81 -22.51 -1.78
CA VAL A 171 3.46 -21.27 -1.04
C VAL A 171 4.72 -20.45 -0.74
N LEU A 172 5.83 -21.10 -0.39
CA LEU A 172 7.11 -20.43 -0.14
C LEU A 172 7.73 -19.83 -1.42
N VAL A 173 7.62 -20.54 -2.55
CA VAL A 173 8.12 -20.07 -3.85
C VAL A 173 7.25 -18.94 -4.40
N PHE A 174 5.92 -19.01 -4.20
CA PHE A 174 5.00 -17.91 -4.51
C PHE A 174 5.28 -16.68 -3.63
N GLU A 175 5.46 -16.85 -2.31
CA GLU A 175 5.83 -15.75 -1.41
C GLU A 175 7.10 -15.03 -1.90
N ALA A 176 8.16 -15.80 -2.21
CA ALA A 176 9.43 -15.25 -2.69
C ALA A 176 9.29 -14.53 -4.04
N LEU A 177 8.54 -15.10 -4.99
CA LEU A 177 8.31 -14.51 -6.31
C LEU A 177 7.59 -13.15 -6.23
N ILE A 178 6.50 -13.07 -5.46
CA ILE A 178 5.76 -11.82 -5.29
C ILE A 178 6.54 -10.81 -4.43
N ALA A 179 7.26 -11.26 -3.39
CA ALA A 179 8.09 -10.40 -2.57
C ALA A 179 9.27 -9.78 -3.35
N ALA A 180 9.91 -10.54 -4.23
CA ALA A 180 10.95 -10.04 -5.14
C ALA A 180 10.37 -8.99 -6.10
N ALA A 181 9.27 -9.30 -6.79
CA ALA A 181 8.64 -8.39 -7.74
C ALA A 181 8.19 -7.06 -7.10
N LEU A 182 7.52 -7.12 -5.95
CA LEU A 182 7.11 -5.93 -5.21
C LEU A 182 8.29 -5.14 -4.63
N THR A 183 9.42 -5.79 -4.38
CA THR A 183 10.66 -5.12 -3.95
C THR A 183 11.32 -4.41 -5.14
N GLU A 184 11.36 -5.05 -6.31
CA GLU A 184 11.87 -4.42 -7.52
C GLU A 184 11.03 -3.20 -7.95
N VAL A 185 9.70 -3.35 -8.03
CA VAL A 185 8.80 -2.23 -8.39
C VAL A 185 8.97 -1.07 -7.43
N ARG A 186 9.08 -1.33 -6.12
CA ARG A 186 9.33 -0.28 -5.10
C ARG A 186 10.70 0.41 -5.25
N GLN A 187 11.71 -0.28 -5.81
CA GLN A 187 13.04 0.28 -6.04
C GLN A 187 13.15 1.07 -7.36
N ARG A 188 12.44 0.65 -8.41
CA ARG A 188 12.59 1.17 -9.78
C ARG A 188 11.43 2.03 -10.26
N HIS A 189 10.21 1.69 -9.87
CA HIS A 189 8.95 2.30 -10.30
C HIS A 189 8.08 2.69 -9.08
N PRO A 190 8.59 3.47 -8.11
CA PRO A 190 7.92 3.71 -6.83
C PRO A 190 6.58 4.46 -6.95
N ALA A 191 6.38 5.24 -8.03
CA ALA A 191 5.09 5.88 -8.32
C ALA A 191 4.02 4.85 -8.72
N GLU A 192 4.39 3.92 -9.61
CA GLU A 192 3.47 2.93 -10.19
C GLU A 192 3.04 1.84 -9.20
N LEU A 193 3.67 1.74 -8.03
CA LEU A 193 3.31 0.77 -6.99
C LEU A 193 1.86 0.95 -6.50
N HIS A 194 1.30 2.16 -6.55
CA HIS A 194 -0.12 2.36 -6.23
C HIS A 194 -1.03 1.81 -7.33
N ASP A 195 -0.75 2.10 -8.60
CA ASP A 195 -1.63 1.72 -9.69
C ASP A 195 -1.48 0.23 -10.05
N LEU A 196 -0.31 -0.38 -9.81
CA LEU A 196 -0.12 -1.84 -9.75
C LEU A 196 -1.04 -2.49 -8.70
N ARG A 197 -1.09 -1.93 -7.49
CA ARG A 197 -1.94 -2.45 -6.41
C ARG A 197 -3.42 -2.38 -6.79
N ASP A 198 -3.86 -1.24 -7.33
CA ASP A 198 -5.27 -1.04 -7.67
C ASP A 198 -5.69 -1.91 -8.86
N SER A 199 -4.86 -2.02 -9.91
CA SER A 199 -5.06 -2.94 -11.03
C SER A 199 -5.12 -4.41 -10.56
N ALA A 200 -4.24 -4.81 -9.64
CA ALA A 200 -4.26 -6.15 -9.06
C ALA A 200 -5.54 -6.40 -8.22
N VAL A 201 -6.01 -5.42 -7.44
CA VAL A 201 -7.24 -5.55 -6.66
C VAL A 201 -8.48 -5.59 -7.56
N ALA A 202 -8.54 -4.78 -8.63
CA ALA A 202 -9.61 -4.82 -9.61
C ALA A 202 -9.64 -6.15 -10.39
N GLY A 203 -8.46 -6.68 -10.76
CA GLY A 203 -8.32 -7.98 -11.42
C GLY A 203 -8.88 -9.14 -10.59
N LEU A 204 -8.79 -9.08 -9.25
CA LEU A 204 -9.42 -10.07 -8.37
C LEU A 204 -10.95 -10.08 -8.50
N ASP A 205 -11.61 -8.94 -8.71
CA ASP A 205 -13.08 -8.92 -8.75
C ASP A 205 -13.65 -9.68 -9.96
N GLY A 206 -12.94 -9.66 -11.10
CA GLY A 206 -13.25 -10.45 -12.30
C GLY A 206 -12.68 -11.87 -12.36
N SER A 207 -11.81 -12.25 -11.42
CA SER A 207 -11.15 -13.58 -11.41
C SER A 207 -12.09 -14.74 -11.04
N ARG A 208 -11.66 -15.98 -11.35
CA ARG A 208 -12.43 -17.22 -11.05
C ARG A 208 -12.27 -17.66 -9.59
N LEU A 209 -11.32 -17.08 -8.87
CA LEU A 209 -11.03 -17.35 -7.47
C LEU A 209 -12.25 -17.20 -6.55
N GLY A 210 -12.33 -18.06 -5.53
CA GLY A 210 -13.35 -17.95 -4.48
C GLY A 210 -13.25 -16.64 -3.68
N ALA A 211 -14.27 -16.33 -2.88
CA ALA A 211 -14.25 -15.14 -2.02
C ALA A 211 -13.09 -15.17 -1.01
N THR A 212 -12.76 -16.36 -0.46
CA THR A 212 -11.70 -16.52 0.55
C THR A 212 -10.30 -16.21 0.01
N PRO A 213 -9.82 -16.80 -1.11
CA PRO A 213 -8.55 -16.38 -1.73
C PRO A 213 -8.46 -14.87 -1.99
N ARG A 214 -9.53 -14.28 -2.53
CA ARG A 214 -9.56 -12.84 -2.86
C ARG A 214 -9.46 -11.96 -1.62
N ASN A 215 -10.12 -12.32 -0.52
CA ASN A 215 -9.99 -11.62 0.76
C ASN A 215 -8.60 -11.78 1.37
N LEU A 216 -7.98 -12.95 1.26
CA LEU A 216 -6.59 -13.17 1.70
C LEU A 216 -5.60 -12.29 0.92
N VAL A 217 -5.74 -12.18 -0.40
CA VAL A 217 -4.88 -11.33 -1.24
C VAL A 217 -5.08 -9.83 -0.94
N ARG A 218 -6.32 -9.36 -0.73
CA ARG A 218 -6.56 -7.98 -0.29
C ARG A 218 -5.91 -7.69 1.08
N ALA A 219 -5.93 -8.66 2.00
CA ALA A 219 -5.25 -8.55 3.30
C ALA A 219 -3.71 -8.68 3.22
N ALA A 220 -3.17 -9.34 2.19
CA ALA A 220 -1.75 -9.36 1.88
C ALA A 220 -1.28 -8.00 1.33
N TRP A 221 -2.04 -7.41 0.40
CA TRP A 221 -1.79 -6.05 -0.12
C TRP A 221 -1.79 -4.96 0.97
N GLN A 222 -2.65 -5.08 1.98
CA GLN A 222 -2.66 -4.17 3.14
C GLN A 222 -1.40 -4.29 4.00
N ARG A 223 -0.73 -5.46 3.99
CA ARG A 223 0.42 -5.80 4.85
C ARG A 223 1.68 -6.11 4.05
N HIS A 224 1.78 -5.63 2.80
CA HIS A 224 2.83 -6.01 1.84
C HIS A 224 4.28 -5.65 2.26
N ALA A 225 4.46 -4.92 3.36
CA ALA A 225 5.75 -4.62 3.99
C ALA A 225 6.13 -5.62 5.12
N GLU A 226 5.20 -6.46 5.58
CA GLU A 226 5.43 -7.50 6.60
C GLU A 226 6.01 -8.77 5.95
N PRO A 227 7.12 -9.35 6.48
CA PRO A 227 7.55 -10.70 6.12
C PRO A 227 6.42 -11.72 6.38
N GLY A 228 6.19 -12.65 5.46
CA GLY A 228 5.10 -13.62 5.58
C GLY A 228 3.73 -13.14 5.07
N ALA A 229 3.54 -11.86 4.70
CA ALA A 229 2.24 -11.35 4.23
C ALA A 229 1.67 -12.10 3.02
N TRP A 230 2.55 -12.63 2.16
CA TRP A 230 2.20 -13.38 0.94
C TRP A 230 2.19 -14.91 1.13
N ARG A 231 2.22 -15.41 2.38
CA ARG A 231 2.01 -16.85 2.69
C ARG A 231 0.54 -17.20 2.62
N LEU A 232 0.01 -17.27 1.41
CA LEU A 232 -1.39 -17.62 1.16
C LEU A 232 -1.57 -19.15 1.21
N PRO A 233 -2.41 -19.71 2.12
CA PRO A 233 -2.65 -21.14 2.22
C PRO A 233 -3.60 -21.63 1.11
N LEU A 234 -3.16 -21.51 -0.14
CA LEU A 234 -3.91 -21.80 -1.36
C LEU A 234 -3.31 -22.99 -2.11
N ASN A 235 -4.08 -23.60 -3.01
CA ASN A 235 -3.57 -24.70 -3.83
C ASN A 235 -2.74 -24.17 -5.02
N PRO A 236 -1.83 -24.97 -5.62
CA PRO A 236 -0.95 -24.51 -6.69
C PRO A 236 -1.65 -23.91 -7.91
N SER A 237 -2.88 -24.33 -8.24
CA SER A 237 -3.66 -23.76 -9.35
C SER A 237 -4.19 -22.35 -9.02
N GLU A 238 -4.57 -22.09 -7.77
CA GLU A 238 -4.95 -20.75 -7.32
C GLU A 238 -3.72 -19.81 -7.26
N LEU A 239 -2.57 -20.34 -6.86
CA LEU A 239 -1.30 -19.58 -6.88
C LEU A 239 -0.89 -19.22 -8.32
N GLY A 240 -1.06 -20.13 -9.28
CA GLY A 240 -0.85 -19.84 -10.71
C GLY A 240 -1.81 -18.77 -11.25
N GLU A 241 -3.11 -18.87 -10.96
CA GLU A 241 -4.08 -17.80 -11.34
C GLU A 241 -3.69 -16.45 -10.73
N LEU A 242 -3.18 -16.42 -9.49
CA LEU A 242 -2.69 -15.20 -8.85
C LEU A 242 -1.41 -14.62 -9.47
N VAL A 243 -0.45 -15.46 -9.89
CA VAL A 243 0.73 -14.97 -10.61
C VAL A 243 0.35 -14.41 -11.98
N HIS A 244 -0.58 -15.05 -12.69
CA HIS A 244 -1.11 -14.53 -13.95
C HIS A 244 -1.82 -13.18 -13.79
N LEU A 245 -2.72 -13.05 -12.80
CA LEU A 245 -3.40 -11.78 -12.48
C LEU A 245 -2.41 -10.68 -12.07
N PHE A 246 -1.35 -11.03 -11.33
CA PHE A 246 -0.30 -10.10 -10.94
C PHE A 246 0.55 -9.65 -12.14
N TYR A 247 0.86 -10.54 -13.08
CA TYR A 247 1.53 -10.18 -14.34
C TYR A 247 0.67 -9.25 -15.20
N VAL A 248 -0.63 -9.50 -15.33
CA VAL A 248 -1.55 -8.57 -16.02
C VAL A 248 -1.53 -7.19 -15.35
N ALA A 249 -1.58 -7.13 -14.01
CA ALA A 249 -1.50 -5.87 -13.27
C ALA A 249 -0.14 -5.15 -13.43
N LEU A 250 0.97 -5.88 -13.58
CA LEU A 250 2.27 -5.32 -13.95
C LEU A 250 2.25 -4.72 -15.37
N CYS A 251 1.64 -5.40 -16.33
CA CYS A 251 1.52 -4.90 -17.71
C CYS A 251 0.68 -3.62 -17.80
N GLU A 252 -0.40 -3.49 -17.05
CA GLU A 252 -1.23 -2.27 -17.01
C GLU A 252 -0.51 -1.10 -16.31
N ALA A 253 0.30 -1.37 -15.27
CA ALA A 253 0.99 -0.33 -14.50
C ALA A 253 2.36 0.10 -15.06
N LEU A 254 3.10 -0.81 -15.70
CA LEU A 254 4.48 -0.57 -16.17
C LEU A 254 4.64 -0.66 -17.70
N GLY A 255 3.62 -1.18 -18.40
CA GLY A 255 3.78 -1.69 -19.76
C GLY A 255 4.45 -3.07 -19.80
N PRO A 256 4.25 -3.84 -20.89
CA PRO A 256 4.68 -5.23 -20.96
C PRO A 256 6.20 -5.43 -20.90
N VAL A 257 6.98 -4.49 -21.48
CA VAL A 257 8.44 -4.60 -21.56
C VAL A 257 9.11 -4.53 -20.19
N ASP A 258 8.60 -3.71 -19.27
CA ASP A 258 9.12 -3.64 -17.90
C ASP A 258 8.50 -4.71 -17.00
N ALA A 259 7.23 -5.09 -17.23
CA ALA A 259 6.60 -6.24 -16.57
C ALA A 259 7.37 -7.56 -16.80
N ASP A 260 7.74 -7.86 -18.06
CA ASP A 260 8.55 -9.02 -18.43
C ASP A 260 9.91 -9.00 -17.73
N GLN A 261 10.56 -7.83 -17.63
CA GLN A 261 11.85 -7.70 -16.96
C GLN A 261 11.76 -7.90 -15.45
N VAL A 262 10.74 -7.32 -14.80
CA VAL A 262 10.46 -7.50 -13.36
C VAL A 262 10.20 -8.96 -13.08
N LEU A 263 9.32 -9.61 -13.85
CA LEU A 263 8.97 -11.02 -13.66
C LEU A 263 10.18 -11.93 -13.91
N THR A 264 10.94 -11.72 -14.98
CA THR A 264 12.17 -12.49 -15.29
C THR A 264 13.19 -12.43 -14.14
N ARG A 265 13.38 -11.26 -13.53
CA ARG A 265 14.35 -11.07 -12.45
C ARG A 265 13.82 -11.61 -11.11
N SER A 266 12.52 -11.45 -10.85
CA SER A 266 11.83 -12.04 -9.69
C SER A 266 11.83 -13.57 -9.71
N VAL A 267 11.65 -14.19 -10.88
CA VAL A 267 11.79 -15.65 -11.07
C VAL A 267 13.22 -16.09 -10.75
N ARG A 268 14.23 -15.35 -11.22
CA ARG A 268 15.64 -15.66 -10.94
C ARG A 268 16.01 -15.53 -9.45
N GLU A 269 15.34 -14.66 -8.70
CA GLU A 269 15.49 -14.58 -7.25
C GLU A 269 14.74 -15.71 -6.52
N ALA A 270 13.49 -16.01 -6.93
CA ALA A 270 12.72 -17.12 -6.39
C ALA A 270 13.37 -18.50 -6.66
N GLU A 271 14.09 -18.66 -7.77
CA GLU A 271 14.87 -19.89 -8.07
C GLU A 271 16.01 -20.17 -7.08
N GLN A 272 16.43 -19.20 -6.26
CA GLN A 272 17.54 -19.35 -5.31
C GLN A 272 17.12 -19.91 -3.94
N ILE A 273 15.82 -19.97 -3.61
CA ILE A 273 15.38 -20.47 -2.31
C ILE A 273 15.39 -22.01 -2.27
N PRO A 274 15.67 -22.67 -1.12
CA PRO A 274 15.69 -24.13 -1.03
C PRO A 274 14.38 -24.82 -1.45
N ALA A 275 13.23 -24.15 -1.28
CA ALA A 275 11.93 -24.68 -1.71
C ALA A 275 11.80 -24.79 -3.26
N ALA A 276 12.53 -23.98 -4.02
CA ALA A 276 12.49 -23.98 -5.49
C ALA A 276 13.02 -25.31 -6.08
N GLN A 277 13.87 -26.03 -5.35
CA GLN A 277 14.33 -27.38 -5.70
C GLN A 277 13.20 -28.42 -5.74
N ARG A 278 12.07 -28.15 -5.07
CA ARG A 278 10.88 -29.01 -5.00
C ARG A 278 9.72 -28.51 -5.86
N HIS A 279 9.70 -27.22 -6.21
CA HIS A 279 8.65 -26.58 -6.99
C HIS A 279 9.23 -25.35 -7.70
N SER A 280 9.38 -25.38 -9.03
CA SER A 280 10.01 -24.26 -9.75
C SER A 280 9.02 -23.09 -9.87
N PRO A 281 9.44 -21.83 -9.66
CA PRO A 281 8.55 -20.66 -9.85
C PRO A 281 7.98 -20.56 -11.27
N ARG A 282 8.63 -21.19 -12.28
CA ARG A 282 8.12 -21.28 -13.66
C ARG A 282 6.89 -22.19 -13.80
N GLN A 283 6.47 -22.89 -12.75
CA GLN A 283 5.24 -23.70 -12.74
C GLN A 283 3.99 -22.86 -12.44
N PHE A 284 4.14 -21.56 -12.21
CA PHE A 284 3.05 -20.57 -12.06
C PHE A 284 2.84 -19.70 -13.32
N LEU A 285 3.57 -19.97 -14.41
CA LEU A 285 3.58 -19.18 -15.66
C LEU A 285 3.03 -20.00 -16.84
#